data_AF-A0A7J8I0A1-F1
#
_entry.id   AF-A0A7J8I0A1-F1
#
_cell.length_a   1.000
_cell.length_b   1.000
_cell.length_c   1.000
_cell.angle_alpha   90.00
_cell.angle_beta   90.00
_cell.angle_gamma   90.00
#
_symmetry.space_group_name_H-M   'P 1'
#
loop_
_entity.id
_entity.type
_entity.pdbx_description
1 polymer ?
#
loop_
_entity_poly.entity_id
_entity_poly.type
_entity_poly.pdbx_seq_one_letter_code
_entity_poly.pdbx_strand_id
1 'polypeptide(L)'
;MDVNGRNSPIMVNCWGILATECDFTPAGLSLDFLGFPMHFNVSLRVRAELETRTSAWVAAPWFQHYRNVTIGPPENIVVTPGKGSLFITLSPPFNISAPSPVTFSYYVHYWENPGNPQVKGPIHSNLIVLKDLKPLTVYCLQVRAELFWKLQNIARPGHLSNETCHKTEADASTRFQQGILIAVATFLSLAGVAGSCLFVILKYRGLIKHWFHTPPGIPVQIEEYLKDPAQPILEALDDSSPKEDPWDSVSVILCPEKE
;
A
#
# COMPACT_ATOMS: atom_id res chain seq x y z
N MET A 1 -13.07 -3.16 48.21
CA MET A 1 -11.99 -2.17 48.19
C MET A 1 -11.13 -2.45 49.41
N ASP A 2 -10.15 -3.33 49.27
CA ASP A 2 -9.11 -3.48 50.30
C ASP A 2 -8.03 -2.43 50.03
N VAL A 3 -8.00 -1.44 50.90
CA VAL A 3 -7.07 -0.31 50.88
C VAL A 3 -5.78 -0.76 51.55
N ASN A 4 -4.98 -1.53 50.82
CA ASN A 4 -3.53 -1.67 50.98
C ASN A 4 -3.04 -2.68 49.92
N GLY A 5 -2.75 -2.17 48.72
CA GLY A 5 -2.28 -2.94 47.55
C GLY A 5 -0.88 -3.51 47.73
N ARG A 6 -0.73 -4.48 48.62
CA ARG A 6 0.42 -5.38 48.68
C ARG A 6 -0.04 -6.72 48.12
N ASN A 7 0.23 -6.97 46.84
CA ASN A 7 -0.03 -8.28 46.22
C ASN A 7 0.68 -9.35 47.04
N SER A 8 -0.06 -10.28 47.64
CA SER A 8 0.55 -11.44 48.29
C SER A 8 1.31 -12.28 47.26
N PRO A 9 2.50 -12.81 47.59
CA PRO A 9 3.27 -13.63 46.67
C PRO A 9 2.47 -14.89 46.30
N ILE A 10 2.26 -15.11 45.01
CA ILE A 10 1.56 -16.28 44.47
C ILE A 10 2.52 -17.48 44.60
N MET A 11 2.34 -18.29 45.63
CA MET A 11 3.10 -19.53 45.81
C MET A 11 2.49 -20.63 44.92
N VAL A 12 3.27 -21.17 43.99
CA VAL A 12 2.86 -22.32 43.16
C VAL A 12 2.82 -23.56 44.05
N ASN A 13 1.64 -24.17 44.20
CA ASN A 13 1.44 -25.37 44.99
C ASN A 13 1.20 -26.58 44.08
N CYS A 14 2.21 -27.43 43.94
CA CYS A 14 2.12 -28.68 43.18
C CYS A 14 2.13 -29.91 44.08
N TRP A 15 1.55 -29.77 45.28
CA TRP A 15 1.36 -30.87 46.21
C TRP A 15 0.11 -31.68 45.86
N GLY A 16 0.24 -33.01 45.78
CA GLY A 16 -0.91 -33.92 45.61
C GLY A 16 -1.67 -33.77 44.29
N ILE A 17 -1.00 -33.31 43.23
CA ILE A 17 -1.61 -33.17 41.91
C ILE A 17 -1.79 -34.53 41.24
N LEU A 18 -2.93 -34.71 40.57
CA LEU A 18 -3.20 -35.91 39.74
C LEU A 18 -2.62 -35.76 38.32
N ALA A 19 -2.40 -34.53 37.87
CA ALA A 19 -1.80 -34.23 36.59
C ALA A 19 -0.30 -34.51 36.59
N THR A 20 0.25 -34.86 35.43
CA THR A 20 1.69 -35.03 35.22
C THR A 20 2.41 -33.71 34.91
N GLU A 21 1.77 -32.58 35.17
CA GLU A 21 2.25 -31.24 34.84
C GLU A 21 2.00 -30.28 36.01
N CYS A 22 2.98 -29.40 36.24
CA CYS A 22 2.96 -28.36 37.26
C CYS A 22 3.52 -27.07 36.66
N ASP A 23 2.69 -26.04 36.55
CA ASP A 23 3.06 -24.76 35.95
C ASP A 23 3.64 -23.80 36.99
N PHE A 24 4.92 -23.44 36.82
CA PHE A 24 5.65 -22.51 37.67
C PHE A 24 5.67 -21.06 37.14
N THR A 25 5.01 -20.77 36.02
CA THR A 25 4.95 -19.42 35.42
C THR A 25 4.49 -18.34 36.42
N PRO A 26 3.47 -18.55 37.27
CA PRO A 26 3.02 -17.55 38.25
C PRO A 26 4.09 -17.20 39.30
N ALA A 27 4.93 -18.17 39.69
CA ALA A 27 6.02 -17.96 40.63
C ALA A 27 7.23 -17.26 39.99
N GLY A 28 7.36 -17.26 38.66
CA GLY A 28 8.42 -16.53 37.94
C GLY A 28 8.17 -15.02 37.84
N LEU A 29 6.93 -14.57 38.07
CA LEU A 29 6.50 -13.17 37.96
C LEU A 29 6.57 -12.41 39.30
N SER A 30 6.73 -13.10 40.43
CA SER A 30 6.92 -12.44 41.72
C SER A 30 8.34 -11.88 41.82
N LEU A 31 8.45 -10.54 41.77
CA LEU A 31 9.66 -9.75 42.02
C LEU A 31 10.18 -9.86 43.46
N ASP A 32 9.43 -10.52 44.35
CA ASP A 32 9.84 -10.82 45.71
C ASP A 32 10.62 -12.14 45.76
N PHE A 33 11.52 -12.25 46.74
CA PHE A 33 12.46 -13.34 47.07
C PHE A 33 11.93 -14.81 47.07
N LEU A 34 10.67 -15.04 46.67
CA LEU A 34 9.95 -16.31 46.67
C LEU A 34 9.78 -16.94 45.27
N GLY A 35 10.13 -16.22 44.19
CA GLY A 35 10.15 -16.76 42.81
C GLY A 35 11.51 -17.34 42.40
N PHE A 36 11.57 -18.09 41.29
CA PHE A 36 12.84 -18.56 40.71
C PHE A 36 13.54 -17.43 39.95
N PRO A 37 14.68 -16.87 40.43
CA PRO A 37 15.36 -15.82 39.69
C PRO A 37 15.82 -16.35 38.34
N MET A 38 15.51 -15.61 37.25
CA MET A 38 15.77 -16.08 35.87
C MET A 38 17.24 -16.39 35.54
N HIS A 39 18.17 -15.89 36.35
CA HIS A 39 19.62 -16.10 36.18
C HIS A 39 20.18 -17.21 37.06
N PHE A 40 19.37 -17.84 37.93
CA PHE A 40 19.82 -18.94 38.80
C PHE A 40 19.63 -20.29 38.12
N ASN A 41 20.48 -21.24 38.53
CA ASN A 41 20.30 -22.65 38.19
C ASN A 41 19.26 -23.24 39.15
N VAL A 42 18.16 -23.72 38.60
CA VAL A 42 17.07 -24.35 39.34
C VAL A 42 17.13 -25.84 39.10
N SER A 43 16.99 -26.63 40.16
CA SER A 43 16.86 -28.09 40.09
C SER A 43 15.60 -28.50 40.82
N LEU A 44 14.74 -29.25 40.14
CA LEU A 44 13.49 -29.74 40.68
C LEU A 44 13.58 -31.24 40.94
N ARG A 45 12.76 -31.72 41.87
CA ARG A 45 12.56 -33.15 42.12
C ARG A 45 11.08 -33.45 42.21
N VAL A 46 10.69 -34.62 41.73
CA VAL A 46 9.30 -35.09 41.73
C VAL A 46 9.23 -36.46 42.37
N ARG A 47 8.10 -36.77 43.01
CA ARG A 47 7.75 -38.10 43.51
C ARG A 47 6.27 -38.35 43.31
N ALA A 48 5.90 -39.62 43.20
CA ALA A 48 4.51 -40.06 43.17
C ALA A 48 4.07 -40.50 44.57
N GLU A 49 2.82 -40.23 44.90
CA GLU A 49 2.18 -40.67 46.14
C GLU A 49 0.89 -41.43 45.80
N LEU A 50 0.70 -42.58 46.43
CA LEU A 50 -0.52 -43.39 46.34
C LEU A 50 -0.92 -43.79 47.75
N GLU A 51 -1.92 -43.11 48.29
CA GLU A 51 -2.39 -43.28 49.68
C GLU A 51 -1.25 -43.14 50.69
N THR A 52 -0.74 -44.25 51.24
CA THR A 52 0.35 -44.30 52.22
C THR A 52 1.72 -44.62 51.59
N ARG A 53 1.74 -44.97 50.31
CA ARG A 53 2.97 -45.32 49.58
C ARG A 53 3.53 -44.09 48.87
N THR A 54 4.83 -43.93 48.94
CA THR A 54 5.55 -42.86 48.21
C THR A 54 6.68 -43.47 47.38
N SER A 55 6.88 -42.96 46.17
CA SER A 55 8.02 -43.35 45.34
C SER A 55 9.31 -42.68 45.83
N ALA A 56 10.46 -43.17 45.35
CA ALA A 56 11.70 -42.43 45.43
C ALA A 56 11.57 -41.06 44.71
N TRP A 57 12.34 -40.08 45.17
CA TRP A 57 12.48 -38.79 44.49
C TRP A 57 13.28 -38.98 43.20
N VAL A 58 12.79 -38.41 42.11
CA VAL A 58 13.49 -38.33 40.83
C VAL A 58 13.84 -36.87 40.57
N ALA A 59 15.12 -36.61 40.30
CA ALA A 59 15.59 -35.27 39.96
C ALA A 59 15.35 -34.96 38.47
N ALA A 60 14.81 -33.78 38.19
CA ALA A 60 14.74 -33.24 36.85
C ALA A 60 16.10 -32.66 36.43
N PRO A 61 16.39 -32.55 35.12
CA PRO A 61 17.53 -31.78 34.64
C PRO A 61 17.49 -30.36 35.20
N TRP A 62 18.66 -29.83 35.56
CA TRP A 62 18.75 -28.44 35.97
C TRP A 62 18.36 -27.53 34.80
N PHE A 63 17.74 -26.40 35.11
CA PHE A 63 17.40 -25.38 34.12
C PHE A 63 17.81 -24.00 34.61
N GLN A 64 18.15 -23.13 33.67
CA GLN A 64 18.38 -21.72 33.92
C GLN A 64 17.60 -20.94 32.87
N HIS A 65 16.73 -20.04 33.30
CA HIS A 65 15.71 -19.44 32.42
C HIS A 65 16.35 -18.84 31.16
N TYR A 66 17.28 -17.88 31.29
CA TYR A 66 17.91 -17.27 30.12
C TYR A 66 18.73 -18.22 29.23
N ARG A 67 19.18 -19.35 29.79
CA ARG A 67 19.97 -20.35 29.06
C ARG A 67 19.11 -21.38 28.35
N ASN A 68 17.99 -21.77 28.93
CA ASN A 68 17.15 -22.88 28.46
C ASN A 68 15.80 -22.42 27.88
N VAL A 69 15.49 -21.12 27.92
CA VAL A 69 14.25 -20.56 27.39
C VAL A 69 14.11 -20.78 25.88
N THR A 70 12.90 -21.09 25.47
CA THR A 70 12.46 -21.01 24.06
C THR A 70 11.81 -19.65 23.86
N ILE A 71 12.36 -18.84 22.96
CA ILE A 71 11.92 -17.46 22.76
C ILE A 71 10.92 -17.42 21.60
N GLY A 72 9.71 -16.93 21.87
CA GLY A 72 8.71 -16.68 20.84
C GLY A 72 9.09 -15.51 19.92
N PRO A 73 8.31 -15.26 18.85
CA PRO A 73 8.47 -14.06 18.06
C PRO A 73 8.21 -12.79 18.90
N PRO A 74 8.67 -11.61 18.45
CA PRO A 74 8.33 -10.34 19.08
C PRO A 74 6.81 -10.14 19.16
N GLU A 75 6.36 -9.45 20.21
CA GLU A 75 4.94 -9.12 20.41
C GLU A 75 4.56 -7.81 19.73
N ASN A 76 3.27 -7.61 19.46
CA ASN A 76 2.71 -6.34 18.97
C ASN A 76 3.45 -5.76 17.75
N ILE A 77 3.76 -6.61 16.77
CA ILE A 77 4.42 -6.18 15.53
C ILE A 77 3.42 -5.39 14.69
N VAL A 78 3.68 -4.09 14.54
CA VAL A 78 2.90 -3.18 13.70
C VAL A 78 3.82 -2.61 12.63
N VAL A 79 3.40 -2.70 11.38
CA VAL A 79 4.16 -2.22 10.22
C VAL A 79 3.39 -1.08 9.56
N THR A 80 4.00 0.11 9.54
CA THR A 80 3.47 1.31 8.91
C THR A 80 4.25 1.59 7.62
N PRO A 81 3.59 1.56 6.46
CA PRO A 81 4.23 1.92 5.20
C PRO A 81 4.58 3.41 5.12
N GLY A 82 5.71 3.71 4.48
CA GLY A 82 6.14 5.06 4.18
C GLY A 82 6.67 5.18 2.75
N LYS A 83 7.12 6.38 2.40
CA LYS A 83 7.71 6.69 1.09
C LYS A 83 9.05 5.97 0.94
N GLY A 84 9.08 4.90 0.15
CA GLY A 84 10.27 4.04 -0.02
C GLY A 84 10.81 3.45 1.29
N SER A 85 9.95 3.26 2.29
CA SER A 85 10.34 2.78 3.61
C SER A 85 9.20 2.00 4.30
N LEU A 86 9.56 1.15 5.26
CA LEU A 86 8.64 0.48 6.17
C LEU A 86 9.10 0.73 7.61
N PHE A 87 8.19 1.23 8.44
CA PHE A 87 8.40 1.44 9.87
C PHE A 87 7.80 0.27 10.62
N ILE A 88 8.60 -0.43 11.41
CA ILE A 88 8.20 -1.61 12.16
C ILE A 88 8.35 -1.28 13.64
N THR A 89 7.23 -1.25 14.36
CA THR A 89 7.20 -1.12 15.81
C THR A 89 6.86 -2.45 16.42
N LEU A 90 7.58 -2.85 17.46
CA LEU A 90 7.39 -4.14 18.13
C LEU A 90 7.65 -4.04 19.63
N SER A 91 7.23 -5.07 20.35
CA SER A 91 7.49 -5.26 21.77
C SER A 91 8.36 -6.52 21.99
N PRO A 92 9.17 -6.55 23.06
CA PRO A 92 9.95 -7.74 23.38
C PRO A 92 9.04 -8.95 23.65
N PRO A 93 9.50 -10.19 23.40
CA PRO A 93 8.71 -11.41 23.66
C PRO A 93 8.28 -11.60 25.12
N PHE A 94 9.01 -11.01 26.07
CA PHE A 94 8.65 -10.98 27.48
C PHE A 94 9.37 -9.82 28.17
N ASN A 95 8.84 -9.40 29.33
CA ASN A 95 9.41 -8.30 30.10
C ASN A 95 10.71 -8.74 30.78
N ILE A 96 11.73 -7.89 30.71
CA ILE A 96 12.99 -8.05 31.43
C ILE A 96 13.10 -6.87 32.39
N SER A 97 13.02 -7.14 33.70
CA SER A 97 13.18 -6.11 34.73
C SER A 97 14.59 -5.51 34.67
N ALA A 98 14.68 -4.19 34.52
CA ALA A 98 15.95 -3.47 34.53
C ALA A 98 16.39 -3.19 35.98
N PRO A 99 17.69 -3.34 36.33
CA PRO A 99 18.81 -3.76 35.49
C PRO A 99 18.88 -5.29 35.31
N SER A 100 19.14 -5.74 34.08
CA SER A 100 19.29 -7.17 33.76
C SER A 100 20.56 -7.45 32.96
N PRO A 101 21.21 -8.60 33.18
CA PRO A 101 22.40 -9.01 32.41
C PRO A 101 22.07 -9.45 30.98
N VAL A 102 20.79 -9.51 30.61
CA VAL A 102 20.32 -9.90 29.27
C VAL A 102 19.67 -8.72 28.54
N THR A 103 19.78 -8.74 27.21
CA THR A 103 19.18 -7.74 26.33
C THR A 103 18.62 -8.40 25.08
N PHE A 104 17.50 -7.89 24.56
CA PHE A 104 17.02 -8.30 23.24
C PHE A 104 17.70 -7.51 22.12
N SER A 105 17.89 -8.21 21.01
CA SER A 105 18.16 -7.63 19.71
C SER A 105 17.20 -8.23 18.69
N TYR A 106 16.91 -7.51 17.62
CA TYR A 106 15.94 -7.91 16.63
C TYR A 106 16.59 -8.02 15.25
N TYR A 107 16.13 -8.99 14.48
CA TYR A 107 16.50 -9.18 13.08
C TYR A 107 15.22 -9.24 12.24
N VAL A 108 15.20 -8.46 11.16
CA VAL A 108 14.12 -8.43 10.20
C VAL A 108 14.59 -9.12 8.92
N HIS A 109 13.94 -10.22 8.58
CA HIS A 109 14.07 -10.87 7.28
C HIS A 109 13.02 -10.26 6.36
N TYR A 110 13.42 -9.70 5.21
CA TYR A 110 12.48 -9.04 4.30
C TYR A 110 12.86 -9.26 2.83
N TRP A 111 11.88 -9.30 1.95
CA TRP A 111 12.08 -9.47 0.51
C TRP A 111 11.01 -8.70 -0.28
N GLU A 112 11.37 -8.30 -1.50
CA GLU A 112 10.39 -7.89 -2.51
C GLU A 112 9.55 -9.10 -2.91
N ASN A 113 8.25 -8.94 -3.15
CA ASN A 113 7.39 -10.03 -3.61
C ASN A 113 7.14 -9.92 -5.13
N PRO A 114 7.79 -10.73 -6.00
CA PRO A 114 8.81 -11.75 -5.72
C PRO A 114 10.24 -11.20 -5.67
N GLY A 115 11.14 -11.88 -4.97
CA GLY A 115 12.50 -11.38 -4.75
C GLY A 115 13.29 -12.19 -3.74
N ASN A 116 14.57 -11.83 -3.57
CA ASN A 116 15.47 -12.51 -2.64
C ASN A 116 15.39 -11.95 -1.22
N PRO A 117 15.44 -12.81 -0.19
CA PRO A 117 15.46 -12.39 1.21
C PRO A 117 16.74 -11.64 1.58
N GLN A 118 16.54 -10.54 2.29
CA GLN A 118 17.56 -9.71 2.91
C GLN A 118 17.34 -9.74 4.43
N VAL A 119 18.41 -9.48 5.19
CA VAL A 119 18.35 -9.46 6.65
C VAL A 119 18.87 -8.14 7.17
N LYS A 120 18.08 -7.48 8.02
CA LYS A 120 18.48 -6.28 8.74
C LYS A 120 18.56 -6.57 10.24
N GLY A 121 19.73 -6.34 10.83
CA GLY A 121 19.99 -6.54 12.26
C GLY A 121 21.49 -6.63 12.54
N PRO A 122 21.91 -6.73 13.81
CA PRO A 122 21.07 -6.66 15.02
C PRO A 122 20.59 -5.22 15.32
N ILE A 123 19.35 -5.08 15.80
CA ILE A 123 18.78 -3.79 16.24
C ILE A 123 18.27 -3.91 17.67
N HIS A 124 18.62 -2.97 18.54
CA HIS A 124 18.19 -2.97 19.96
C HIS A 124 16.97 -2.08 20.24
N SER A 125 16.53 -1.31 19.24
CA SER A 125 15.36 -0.44 19.34
C SER A 125 14.07 -1.22 19.03
N ASN A 126 12.99 -0.85 19.70
CA ASN A 126 11.63 -1.33 19.42
C ASN A 126 11.04 -0.71 18.14
N LEU A 127 11.66 0.35 17.61
CA LEU A 127 11.35 0.95 16.31
C LEU A 127 12.45 0.61 15.32
N ILE A 128 12.10 -0.11 14.26
CA ILE A 128 12.98 -0.54 13.18
C ILE A 128 12.50 0.14 11.90
N VAL A 129 13.43 0.72 11.13
CA VAL A 129 13.11 1.37 9.87
C VAL A 129 13.82 0.65 8.73
N LEU A 130 13.07 0.03 7.83
CA LEU A 130 13.59 -0.42 6.53
C LEU A 130 13.55 0.80 5.58
N LYS A 131 14.72 1.21 5.09
CA LYS A 131 14.88 2.35 4.19
C LYS A 131 15.30 1.86 2.81
N ASP A 132 15.31 2.78 1.84
CA ASP A 132 15.82 2.54 0.49
C ASP A 132 15.07 1.40 -0.23
N LEU A 133 13.79 1.25 0.10
CA LEU A 133 12.89 0.31 -0.56
C LEU A 133 12.30 0.97 -1.81
N LYS A 134 11.97 0.16 -2.82
CA LYS A 134 11.30 0.65 -4.01
C LYS A 134 9.91 1.20 -3.62
N PRO A 135 9.53 2.39 -4.12
CA PRO A 135 8.18 2.93 -3.92
C PRO A 135 7.13 2.07 -4.63
N LEU A 136 5.88 2.11 -4.14
CA LEU A 136 4.73 1.37 -4.71
C LEU A 136 4.96 -0.14 -4.87
N THR A 137 5.87 -0.73 -4.10
CA THR A 137 6.30 -2.12 -4.23
C THR A 137 5.91 -2.91 -2.99
N VAL A 138 5.51 -4.17 -3.17
CA VAL A 138 5.12 -5.06 -2.06
C VAL A 138 6.36 -5.74 -1.50
N TYR A 139 6.55 -5.60 -0.19
CA TYR A 139 7.59 -6.28 0.57
C TYR A 139 6.95 -7.17 1.62
N CYS A 140 7.44 -8.41 1.73
CA CYS A 140 7.07 -9.33 2.80
C CYS A 140 8.20 -9.40 3.82
N LEU A 141 7.86 -9.55 5.10
CA LEU A 141 8.82 -9.57 6.19
C LEU A 141 8.45 -10.54 7.31
N GLN A 142 9.49 -11.01 8.01
CA GLN A 142 9.42 -11.78 9.25
C GLN A 142 10.42 -11.19 10.24
N VAL A 143 10.05 -11.12 11.51
CA VAL A 143 10.91 -10.57 12.57
C VAL A 143 11.21 -11.65 13.58
N ARG A 144 12.47 -11.75 14.01
CA ARG A 144 12.88 -12.58 15.15
C ARG A 144 13.56 -11.73 16.23
N ALA A 145 13.33 -12.10 17.48
CA ALA A 145 14.10 -11.60 18.61
C ALA A 145 15.26 -12.55 18.91
N GLU A 146 16.38 -12.01 19.37
CA GLU A 146 17.52 -12.76 19.87
C GLU A 146 17.88 -12.23 21.25
N LEU A 147 17.81 -13.11 22.25
CA LEU A 147 18.20 -12.79 23.61
C LEU A 147 19.71 -12.94 23.73
N PHE A 148 20.38 -11.87 24.13
CA PHE A 148 21.81 -11.86 24.34
C PHE A 148 22.13 -11.70 25.83
N TRP A 149 22.85 -12.68 26.38
CA TRP A 149 23.35 -12.63 27.74
C TRP A 149 24.79 -12.13 27.76
N LYS A 150 24.96 -10.86 28.13
CA LYS A 150 26.25 -10.15 28.08
C LYS A 150 27.34 -10.81 28.92
N LEU A 151 27.00 -11.25 30.14
CA LEU A 151 27.98 -11.77 31.09
C LEU A 151 28.54 -13.14 30.68
N GLN A 152 27.75 -13.97 30.01
CA GLN A 152 28.15 -15.32 29.58
C GLN A 152 28.47 -15.42 28.09
N ASN A 153 28.27 -14.33 27.33
CA ASN A 153 28.40 -14.29 25.88
C ASN A 153 27.55 -15.37 25.16
N ILE A 154 26.32 -15.56 25.64
CA ILE A 154 25.37 -16.54 25.08
C ILE A 154 24.29 -15.80 24.30
N ALA A 155 24.08 -16.20 23.04
CA ALA A 155 22.96 -15.76 22.23
C ALA A 155 21.93 -16.87 22.10
N ARG A 156 20.65 -16.54 22.29
CA ARG A 156 19.52 -17.43 22.07
C ARG A 156 18.61 -16.82 21.01
N PRO A 157 18.60 -17.35 19.78
CA PRO A 157 17.67 -16.90 18.76
C PRO A 157 16.26 -17.37 19.10
N GLY A 158 15.29 -16.50 18.93
CA GLY A 158 13.87 -16.83 18.99
C GLY A 158 13.30 -17.27 17.66
N HIS A 159 12.05 -17.68 17.69
CA HIS A 159 11.28 -18.05 16.50
C HIS A 159 11.00 -16.82 15.63
N LEU A 160 10.88 -17.06 14.32
CA LEU A 160 10.42 -16.06 13.37
C LEU A 160 8.93 -15.79 13.59
N SER A 161 8.54 -14.52 13.45
CA SER A 161 7.13 -14.16 13.36
C SER A 161 6.49 -14.74 12.10
N ASN A 162 5.17 -14.73 12.07
CA ASN A 162 4.44 -14.95 10.84
C ASN A 162 4.86 -13.93 9.77
N GLU A 163 4.79 -14.35 8.52
CA GLU A 163 5.05 -13.49 7.38
C GLU A 163 3.94 -12.45 7.23
N THR A 164 4.31 -11.19 7.08
CA THR A 164 3.39 -10.10 6.75
C THR A 164 3.89 -9.32 5.55
N CYS A 165 2.98 -8.96 4.64
CA CYS A 165 3.30 -8.26 3.40
C CYS A 165 2.67 -6.88 3.38
N HIS A 166 3.46 -5.86 3.03
CA HIS A 166 3.06 -4.47 3.03
C HIS A 166 3.56 -3.77 1.76
N LYS A 167 2.70 -2.93 1.17
CA LYS A 167 3.05 -2.12 0.00
C LYS A 167 3.60 -0.76 0.46
N THR A 168 4.76 -0.36 -0.07
CA THR A 168 5.35 0.96 0.20
C THR A 168 4.54 2.08 -0.45
N GLU A 169 4.60 3.28 0.13
CA GLU A 169 3.94 4.46 -0.45
C GLU A 169 4.75 5.03 -1.63
N ALA A 170 4.05 5.74 -2.52
CA ALA A 170 4.69 6.55 -3.56
C ALA A 170 5.54 7.65 -2.94
N ASP A 171 6.83 7.63 -3.28
CA ASP A 171 7.77 8.67 -2.93
C ASP A 171 7.55 9.93 -3.80
N ALA A 172 8.28 11.00 -3.50
CA ALA A 172 8.16 12.24 -4.27
C ALA A 172 8.55 12.01 -5.75
N SER A 173 9.62 11.24 -5.99
CA SER A 173 10.12 10.98 -7.35
C SER A 173 9.08 10.26 -8.20
N THR A 174 8.48 9.16 -7.70
CA THR A 174 7.43 8.45 -8.44
C THR A 174 6.20 9.31 -8.69
N ARG A 175 5.80 10.16 -7.74
CA ARG A 175 4.70 11.11 -7.95
C ARG A 175 5.05 12.12 -9.05
N PHE A 176 6.27 12.65 -9.06
CA PHE A 176 6.73 13.55 -10.12
C PHE A 176 6.77 12.86 -11.48
N GLN A 177 7.30 11.63 -11.55
CA GLN A 177 7.35 10.85 -12.77
C GLN A 177 5.94 10.55 -13.31
N GLN A 178 5.01 10.14 -12.45
CA GLN A 178 3.61 9.98 -12.83
C GLN A 178 2.98 11.29 -13.31
N GLY A 179 3.26 12.40 -12.63
CA GLY A 179 2.77 13.72 -13.03
C GLY A 179 3.26 14.15 -14.41
N ILE A 180 4.55 13.97 -14.69
CA ILE A 180 5.15 14.27 -16.01
C ILE A 180 4.51 13.38 -17.09
N LEU A 181 4.38 12.08 -16.84
CA LEU A 181 3.80 11.13 -17.80
C LEU A 181 2.35 11.51 -18.15
N ILE A 182 1.55 11.87 -17.13
CA ILE A 182 0.16 12.32 -17.33
C ILE A 182 0.12 13.62 -18.13
N ALA A 183 0.97 14.59 -17.79
CA ALA A 183 1.03 15.87 -18.49
C ALA A 183 1.44 15.73 -19.98
N VAL A 184 2.39 14.85 -20.28
CA VAL A 184 2.79 14.56 -21.67
C VAL A 184 1.66 13.87 -22.42
N ALA A 185 1.01 12.88 -21.81
CA ALA A 185 -0.11 12.16 -22.44
C ALA A 185 -1.29 13.10 -22.75
N THR A 186 -1.64 13.99 -21.82
CA THR A 186 -2.72 14.98 -22.04
C THR A 186 -2.34 15.97 -23.13
N PHE A 187 -1.10 16.48 -23.15
CA PHE A 187 -0.64 17.37 -24.20
C PHE A 187 -0.68 16.73 -25.59
N LEU A 188 -0.22 15.47 -25.72
CA LEU A 188 -0.28 14.72 -26.98
C LEU A 188 -1.72 14.49 -27.43
N SER A 189 -2.63 14.17 -26.51
CA SER A 189 -4.05 14.01 -26.85
C SER A 189 -4.68 15.32 -27.36
N LEU A 190 -4.36 16.46 -26.73
CA LEU A 190 -4.87 17.76 -27.11
C LEU A 190 -4.33 18.20 -28.48
N ALA A 191 -3.03 17.97 -28.71
CA ALA A 191 -2.40 18.23 -30.00
C ALA A 191 -2.99 17.35 -31.11
N GLY A 192 -3.29 16.08 -30.82
CA GLY A 192 -3.97 15.18 -31.75
C GLY A 192 -5.36 15.66 -32.12
N VAL A 193 -6.16 16.09 -31.14
CA VAL A 193 -7.50 16.66 -31.38
C VAL A 193 -7.42 17.96 -32.20
N ALA A 194 -6.52 18.87 -31.84
CA ALA A 194 -6.32 20.12 -32.57
C ALA A 194 -5.84 19.86 -34.02
N GLY A 195 -4.89 18.94 -34.20
CA GLY A 195 -4.40 18.52 -35.52
C GLY A 195 -5.49 17.90 -36.38
N SER A 196 -6.31 17.01 -35.79
CA SER A 196 -7.49 16.44 -36.47
C SER A 196 -8.49 17.52 -36.88
N CYS A 197 -8.76 18.48 -36.00
CA CYS A 197 -9.66 19.60 -36.30
C CYS A 197 -9.12 20.46 -37.45
N LEU A 198 -7.83 20.82 -37.43
CA LEU A 198 -7.19 21.56 -38.52
C LEU A 198 -7.22 20.79 -39.84
N PHE A 199 -6.99 19.48 -39.81
CA PHE A 199 -7.05 18.63 -41.00
C PHE A 199 -8.45 18.61 -41.62
N VAL A 200 -9.50 18.48 -40.80
CA VAL A 200 -10.90 18.57 -41.24
C VAL A 200 -11.16 19.93 -41.87
N ILE A 201 -10.81 21.03 -41.21
CA ILE A 201 -10.98 22.38 -41.75
C ILE A 201 -10.28 22.50 -43.10
N LEU A 202 -9.00 22.13 -43.19
CA LEU A 202 -8.20 22.19 -44.41
C LEU A 202 -8.81 21.37 -45.56
N LYS A 203 -9.26 20.14 -45.28
CA LYS A 203 -9.88 19.26 -46.28
C LYS A 203 -11.20 19.81 -46.80
N TYR A 204 -12.01 20.39 -45.91
CA TYR A 204 -13.34 20.92 -46.25
C TYR A 204 -13.33 22.42 -46.56
N ARG A 205 -12.17 23.09 -46.66
CA ARG A 205 -12.04 24.53 -46.97
C ARG A 205 -12.82 24.95 -48.22
N GLY A 206 -12.84 24.11 -49.26
CA GLY A 206 -13.60 24.38 -50.49
C GLY A 206 -15.12 24.39 -50.29
N LEU A 207 -15.64 23.50 -49.45
CA LEU A 207 -17.07 23.39 -49.12
C LEU A 207 -17.50 24.50 -48.15
N ILE A 208 -16.67 24.82 -47.15
CA ILE A 208 -16.93 25.92 -46.20
C ILE A 208 -16.99 27.27 -46.93
N LYS A 209 -16.18 27.47 -47.98
CA LYS A 209 -16.21 28.69 -48.80
C LYS A 209 -17.55 28.90 -49.53
N HIS A 210 -18.33 27.85 -49.78
CA HIS A 210 -19.68 27.98 -50.34
C HIS A 210 -20.75 28.32 -49.29
N TRP A 211 -20.59 27.88 -48.05
CA TRP A 211 -21.53 28.17 -46.96
C TRP A 211 -21.38 29.58 -46.36
N PHE A 212 -20.19 30.18 -46.49
CA PHE A 212 -19.91 31.56 -46.05
C PHE A 212 -20.00 32.60 -47.16
N HIS A 213 -20.55 32.27 -48.34
CA HIS A 213 -20.94 33.32 -49.27
C HIS A 213 -22.12 34.08 -48.69
N THR A 214 -21.92 35.38 -48.47
CA THR A 214 -23.01 36.34 -48.28
C THR A 214 -24.09 36.06 -49.32
N PRO A 215 -25.39 36.03 -48.96
CA PRO A 215 -26.44 35.96 -49.96
C PRO A 215 -26.16 37.03 -51.03
N PRO A 216 -26.26 36.72 -52.34
CA PRO A 216 -25.99 37.70 -53.37
C PRO A 216 -26.82 38.96 -53.08
N GLY A 217 -26.12 40.08 -52.86
CA GLY A 217 -26.75 41.37 -52.65
C GLY A 217 -27.59 41.69 -53.88
N ILE A 218 -28.87 41.99 -53.64
CA ILE A 218 -29.82 42.34 -54.69
C ILE A 218 -29.24 43.53 -55.47
N PRO A 219 -29.13 43.46 -56.81
CA PRO A 219 -28.72 44.59 -57.63
C PRO A 219 -29.54 45.84 -57.27
N VAL A 220 -28.88 46.98 -57.12
CA VAL A 220 -29.48 48.27 -56.68
C VAL A 220 -30.75 48.62 -57.47
N GLN A 221 -30.82 48.18 -58.73
CA GLN A 221 -31.98 48.35 -59.59
C GLN A 221 -33.26 47.67 -59.09
N ILE A 222 -33.20 46.64 -58.25
CA ILE A 222 -34.38 45.93 -57.71
C ILE A 222 -34.74 46.45 -56.31
N GLU A 223 -33.76 47.00 -55.57
CA GLU A 223 -33.99 47.62 -54.25
C GLU A 223 -34.91 48.85 -54.34
N GLU A 224 -34.85 49.58 -55.46
CA GLU A 224 -35.71 50.75 -55.71
C GLU A 224 -37.17 50.34 -55.97
N TYR A 225 -37.43 49.23 -56.67
CA TYR A 225 -38.80 48.73 -56.91
C TYR A 225 -39.42 48.05 -55.69
N LEU A 226 -38.61 47.57 -54.74
CA LEU A 226 -39.10 46.96 -53.49
C LEU A 226 -39.38 47.98 -52.39
N LYS A 227 -38.86 49.21 -52.50
CA LYS A 227 -39.09 50.30 -51.52
C LYS A 227 -40.39 51.09 -51.75
N ASP A 228 -41.02 50.96 -52.91
CA ASP A 228 -42.24 51.71 -53.26
C ASP A 228 -43.41 50.76 -53.66
N PRO A 229 -44.26 50.32 -52.71
CA PRO A 229 -45.32 49.36 -52.96
C PRO A 229 -46.57 50.06 -53.52
N ALA A 230 -46.46 50.66 -54.69
CA ALA A 230 -47.56 51.43 -55.30
C ALA A 230 -47.91 51.02 -56.74
N GLN A 231 -47.53 49.82 -57.21
CA GLN A 231 -48.06 49.28 -58.48
C GLN A 231 -48.42 47.78 -58.35
N PRO A 232 -49.67 47.38 -58.68
CA PRO A 232 -50.14 46.02 -58.55
C PRO A 232 -49.74 45.23 -59.80
N ILE A 233 -48.59 44.55 -59.77
CA ILE A 233 -48.20 43.62 -60.85
C ILE A 233 -48.10 42.18 -60.34
N LEU A 234 -48.05 41.96 -59.02
CA LEU A 234 -48.00 40.60 -58.45
C LEU A 234 -49.34 39.85 -58.43
N GLU A 235 -50.46 40.50 -58.76
CA GLU A 235 -51.78 39.85 -58.86
C GLU A 235 -52.06 39.20 -60.24
N ALA A 236 -51.16 39.37 -61.22
CA ALA A 236 -51.35 38.86 -62.57
C ALA A 236 -50.54 37.59 -62.91
N LEU A 237 -49.75 37.05 -61.97
CA LEU A 237 -48.95 35.83 -62.18
C LEU A 237 -49.55 34.58 -61.54
N ASP A 238 -50.69 34.70 -60.86
CA ASP A 238 -51.38 33.56 -60.22
C ASP A 238 -52.33 32.81 -61.20
N ASP A 239 -52.53 33.32 -62.42
CA ASP A 239 -53.38 32.71 -63.44
C ASP A 239 -52.66 32.64 -64.80
N SER A 240 -51.85 31.59 -65.02
CA SER A 240 -51.74 30.85 -66.30
C SER A 240 -50.50 29.94 -66.37
N SER A 241 -50.65 28.72 -65.84
CA SER A 241 -50.06 27.52 -66.45
C SER A 241 -50.80 27.24 -67.79
N PRO A 242 -50.23 26.66 -68.88
CA PRO A 242 -49.11 25.72 -68.91
C PRO A 242 -48.17 25.73 -70.16
N LYS A 243 -47.15 24.85 -70.06
CA LYS A 243 -46.42 24.07 -71.09
C LYS A 243 -45.00 24.50 -71.49
N GLU A 244 -44.10 23.68 -70.96
CA GLU A 244 -42.77 23.25 -71.40
C GLU A 244 -42.38 23.55 -72.85
N ASP A 245 -41.20 24.16 -73.00
CA ASP A 245 -40.25 23.90 -74.09
C ASP A 245 -38.81 24.06 -73.55
N PRO A 246 -37.81 23.39 -74.17
CA PRO A 246 -36.64 22.87 -73.48
C PRO A 246 -35.47 23.88 -73.42
N TRP A 247 -34.82 23.96 -72.26
CA TRP A 247 -33.62 24.79 -72.07
C TRP A 247 -32.37 24.11 -72.63
N ASP A 248 -31.66 24.82 -73.50
CA ASP A 248 -30.36 24.43 -74.05
C ASP A 248 -29.30 24.32 -72.95
N SER A 249 -28.74 23.12 -72.81
CA SER A 249 -27.61 22.81 -71.95
C SER A 249 -26.30 23.35 -72.55
N VAL A 250 -25.71 24.35 -71.90
CA VAL A 250 -24.39 24.89 -72.24
C VAL A 250 -23.28 23.99 -71.66
N SER A 251 -22.57 23.27 -72.52
CA SER A 251 -21.39 22.49 -72.17
C SER A 251 -20.13 23.36 -72.16
N VAL A 252 -19.39 23.35 -71.05
CA VAL A 252 -18.07 23.99 -70.92
C VAL A 252 -17.00 23.04 -71.46
N ILE A 253 -16.27 23.47 -72.50
CA ILE A 253 -15.14 22.74 -73.08
C ILE A 253 -13.87 23.11 -72.31
N LEU A 254 -13.21 22.10 -71.73
CA LEU A 254 -11.84 22.19 -71.19
C LEU A 254 -10.84 21.96 -72.33
N CYS A 255 -9.96 22.94 -72.59
CA CYS A 255 -8.82 22.78 -73.50
C CYS A 255 -7.66 22.06 -72.79
N PRO A 256 -6.97 21.10 -73.45
CA PRO A 256 -5.77 20.49 -72.91
C PRO A 256 -4.51 21.30 -73.20
N GLU A 257 -3.58 21.20 -72.26
CA GLU A 257 -2.21 21.71 -72.22
C GLU A 257 -1.32 21.02 -73.28
N LYS A 258 -0.45 21.78 -73.94
CA LYS A 258 0.57 21.27 -74.88
C LYS A 258 1.96 21.56 -74.31
N GLU A 259 2.67 20.46 -74.07
CA GLU A 259 4.13 20.21 -73.98
C GLU A 259 5.02 21.15 -73.16
#